data_AF-A0A4R0S1Q4-F1
#
_entry.id   AF-A0A4R0S1Q4-F1
#
_cell.length_a   1.000
_cell.length_b   1.000
_cell.length_c   1.000
_cell.angle_alpha   90.00
_cell.angle_beta   90.00
_cell.angle_gamma   90.00
#
_symmetry.space_group_name_H-M   'P 1'
#
loop_
_entity.id
_entity.type
_entity.pdbx_description
1 polymer ?
#
loop_
_entity_poly.entity_id
_entity_poly.type
_entity_poly.pdbx_seq_one_letter_code
_entity_poly.pdbx_strand_id
1 'polypeptide(L)'
;MWCDNCLLLLPLRGGAIAWGVILALYSIAGGIFLFKWGQFWFFTYPEWQIYGGVAMGVGAAAVISILALSNRSYIWTRAVKFLWPFIIVIAAIRAIIMIVRLQQNKDKIQWECDNGGQLWSPANVAAPVDPGTLPSGFCGAGVSSLNAAFIISLLVDLGFQIYMFFLVWRFQKRLEHYQSMQGPFGGGFYKA
;
A
#
# COMPACT_ATOMS: atom_id res chain seq x y z
N MET A 1 -6.83 32.42 -2.66
CA MET A 1 -6.57 31.70 -3.93
C MET A 1 -5.53 30.63 -3.65
N TRP A 2 -5.94 29.39 -3.41
CA TRP A 2 -4.99 28.27 -3.38
C TRP A 2 -4.66 27.92 -4.84
N CYS A 3 -3.38 27.87 -5.19
CA CYS A 3 -2.94 27.67 -6.56
C CYS A 3 -3.51 26.38 -7.15
N ASP A 4 -4.05 26.44 -8.36
CA ASP A 4 -4.72 25.31 -9.03
C ASP A 4 -3.80 24.09 -9.24
N ASN A 5 -2.48 24.29 -9.19
CA ASN A 5 -1.44 23.25 -9.34
C ASN A 5 -0.52 23.09 -8.12
N CYS A 6 -0.80 23.72 -6.96
CA CYS A 6 0.08 23.57 -5.80
C CYS A 6 0.10 22.13 -5.28
N LEU A 7 1.31 21.58 -5.08
CA LEU A 7 1.58 20.22 -4.58
C LEU A 7 1.05 19.07 -5.45
N LEU A 8 0.70 19.35 -6.70
CA LEU A 8 0.37 18.32 -7.70
C LEU A 8 1.64 17.90 -8.44
N LEU A 9 2.01 16.63 -8.29
CA LEU A 9 3.08 16.00 -9.07
C LEU A 9 2.59 15.73 -10.51
N LEU A 10 1.28 15.51 -10.68
CA LEU A 10 0.62 15.16 -11.93
C LEU A 10 -0.76 15.87 -12.04
N PRO A 11 -1.34 16.04 -13.24
CA PRO A 11 -2.63 16.71 -13.42
C PRO A 11 -3.74 16.08 -12.57
N LEU A 12 -4.51 16.89 -11.83
CA LEU A 12 -5.36 16.45 -10.70
C LEU A 12 -6.24 15.20 -10.95
N ARG A 13 -6.78 15.02 -12.17
CA ARG A 13 -7.63 13.85 -12.48
C ARG A 13 -6.82 12.69 -13.06
N GLY A 14 -6.18 12.89 -14.21
CA GLY A 14 -5.41 11.84 -14.88
C GLY A 14 -4.23 11.36 -14.04
N GLY A 15 -3.54 12.29 -13.38
CA GLY A 15 -2.47 12.05 -12.43
C GLY A 15 -2.90 11.28 -11.19
N ALA A 16 -4.07 11.61 -10.62
CA ALA A 16 -4.58 10.87 -9.47
C ALA A 16 -5.04 9.45 -9.83
N ILE A 17 -5.57 9.25 -11.04
CA ILE A 17 -5.90 7.92 -11.55
C ILE A 17 -4.60 7.12 -11.76
N ALA A 18 -3.60 7.69 -12.42
CA ALA A 18 -2.30 7.03 -12.62
C ALA A 18 -1.63 6.66 -11.28
N TRP A 19 -1.67 7.57 -10.31
CA TRP A 19 -1.17 7.31 -8.96
C TRP A 19 -1.92 6.17 -8.27
N GLY A 20 -3.26 6.16 -8.38
CA GLY A 20 -4.10 5.07 -7.88
C GLY A 20 -3.75 3.72 -8.51
N VAL A 21 -3.43 3.69 -9.82
CA VAL A 21 -3.05 2.46 -10.52
C VAL A 21 -1.69 1.96 -10.01
N ILE A 22 -0.72 2.84 -9.87
CA ILE A 22 0.60 2.50 -9.32
C ILE A 22 0.45 1.93 -7.91
N LEU A 23 -0.33 2.60 -7.05
CA LEU A 23 -0.57 2.14 -5.68
C LEU A 23 -1.30 0.79 -5.65
N ALA A 24 -2.31 0.59 -6.49
CA ALA A 24 -3.03 -0.68 -6.58
C ALA A 24 -2.09 -1.82 -7.00
N LEU A 25 -1.29 -1.63 -8.05
CA LEU A 25 -0.32 -2.62 -8.51
C LEU A 25 0.73 -2.93 -7.45
N TYR A 26 1.27 -1.89 -6.81
CA TYR A 26 2.27 -2.02 -5.76
C TYR A 26 1.74 -2.80 -4.55
N SER A 27 0.57 -2.43 -4.03
CA SER A 27 -0.01 -3.08 -2.86
C SER A 27 -0.50 -4.50 -3.15
N ILE A 28 -1.03 -4.78 -4.36
CA ILE A 28 -1.41 -6.14 -4.77
C ILE A 28 -0.16 -7.02 -4.94
N ALA A 29 0.89 -6.53 -5.59
CA ALA A 29 2.14 -7.26 -5.73
C ALA A 29 2.76 -7.57 -4.36
N GLY A 30 2.78 -6.60 -3.44
CA GLY A 30 3.21 -6.80 -2.06
C GLY A 30 2.34 -7.80 -1.29
N GLY A 31 1.02 -7.78 -1.49
CA GLY A 31 0.10 -8.76 -0.91
C GLY A 31 0.37 -10.18 -1.40
N ILE A 32 0.54 -10.37 -2.72
CA ILE A 32 0.89 -11.66 -3.33
C ILE A 32 2.25 -12.16 -2.80
N PHE A 33 3.24 -11.27 -2.70
CA PHE A 33 4.55 -11.58 -2.12
C PHE A 33 4.41 -12.13 -0.70
N LEU A 34 3.61 -11.47 0.15
CA LEU A 34 3.38 -11.90 1.54
C LEU A 34 2.61 -13.22 1.63
N PHE A 35 1.67 -13.49 0.73
CA PHE A 35 0.95 -14.76 0.74
C PHE A 35 1.80 -15.95 0.27
N LYS A 36 2.71 -15.74 -0.69
CA LYS A 36 3.57 -16.82 -1.20
C LYS A 36 4.82 -17.05 -0.37
N TRP A 37 5.50 -15.98 0.01
CA TRP A 37 6.80 -16.05 0.66
C TRP A 37 6.81 -15.52 2.08
N GLY A 38 5.70 -14.99 2.59
CA GLY A 38 5.65 -14.41 3.94
C GLY A 38 6.02 -15.38 5.05
N GLN A 39 5.84 -16.70 4.86
CA GLN A 39 6.25 -17.73 5.82
C GLN A 39 7.76 -17.74 6.11
N PHE A 40 8.60 -17.35 5.14
CA PHE A 40 10.06 -17.28 5.30
C PHE A 40 10.51 -16.04 6.08
N TRP A 41 9.67 -15.00 6.10
CA TRP A 41 10.01 -13.73 6.76
C TRP A 41 9.33 -13.58 8.13
N PHE A 42 8.14 -14.18 8.27
CA PHE A 42 7.32 -14.15 9.46
C PHE A 42 6.98 -15.59 9.86
N PHE A 43 7.47 -16.02 11.02
CA PHE A 43 7.48 -17.43 11.43
C PHE A 43 6.25 -17.86 12.24
N THR A 44 5.36 -16.93 12.58
CA THR A 44 4.18 -17.16 13.42
C THR A 44 2.91 -17.12 12.58
N TYR A 45 2.26 -18.26 12.39
CA TYR A 45 0.95 -18.31 11.73
C TYR A 45 -0.11 -17.66 12.64
N PRO A 46 -1.04 -16.81 12.13
CA PRO A 46 -1.27 -16.40 10.74
C PRO A 46 -0.74 -14.97 10.38
N GLU A 47 0.38 -14.52 10.95
CA GLU A 47 0.81 -13.11 10.84
C GLU A 47 0.99 -12.62 9.40
N TRP A 48 1.70 -13.37 8.55
CA TRP A 48 1.96 -12.97 7.16
C TRP A 48 0.68 -12.89 6.31
N GLN A 49 -0.32 -13.71 6.61
CA GLN A 49 -1.62 -13.66 5.92
C GLN A 49 -2.37 -12.37 6.29
N ILE A 50 -2.30 -11.93 7.53
CA ILE A 50 -2.90 -10.68 7.97
C ILE A 50 -2.20 -9.49 7.28
N TYR A 51 -0.87 -9.49 7.24
CA TYR A 51 -0.11 -8.44 6.55
C TYR A 51 -0.42 -8.38 5.05
N GLY A 52 -0.51 -9.55 4.40
CA GLY A 52 -0.94 -9.67 3.00
C GLY A 52 -2.38 -9.18 2.79
N GLY A 53 -3.29 -9.54 3.68
CA GLY A 53 -4.70 -9.10 3.65
C GLY A 53 -4.84 -7.58 3.75
N VAL A 54 -4.08 -6.93 4.64
CA VAL A 54 -4.04 -5.47 4.73
C VAL A 54 -3.50 -4.84 3.44
N ALA A 55 -2.45 -5.41 2.85
CA ALA A 55 -1.92 -4.93 1.56
C ALA A 55 -2.97 -5.03 0.44
N MET A 56 -3.72 -6.13 0.38
CA MET A 56 -4.85 -6.26 -0.55
C MET A 56 -5.96 -5.25 -0.26
N GLY A 57 -6.22 -4.94 1.01
CA GLY A 57 -7.16 -3.90 1.41
C GLY A 57 -6.77 -2.50 0.93
N VAL A 58 -5.48 -2.14 1.01
CA VAL A 58 -4.94 -0.90 0.43
C VAL A 58 -5.13 -0.90 -1.10
N GLY A 59 -4.82 -2.02 -1.76
CA GLY A 59 -5.04 -2.17 -3.21
C GLY A 59 -6.51 -1.98 -3.61
N ALA A 60 -7.45 -2.57 -2.86
CA ALA A 60 -8.88 -2.38 -3.07
C ALA A 60 -9.31 -0.92 -2.87
N ALA A 61 -8.83 -0.25 -1.82
CA ALA A 61 -9.10 1.17 -1.58
C ALA A 61 -8.57 2.06 -2.72
N ALA A 62 -7.40 1.73 -3.28
CA ALA A 62 -6.85 2.41 -4.45
C ALA A 62 -7.74 2.21 -5.70
N VAL A 63 -8.25 0.99 -5.95
CA VAL A 63 -9.18 0.71 -7.05
C VAL A 63 -10.49 1.47 -6.90
N ILE A 64 -11.10 1.49 -5.70
CA ILE A 64 -12.31 2.28 -5.44
C ILE A 64 -12.04 3.77 -5.70
N SER A 65 -10.85 4.26 -5.32
CA SER A 65 -10.45 5.64 -5.58
C SER A 65 -10.34 5.95 -7.08
N ILE A 66 -9.78 5.03 -7.88
CA ILE A 66 -9.73 5.16 -9.35
C ILE A 66 -11.13 5.29 -9.93
N LEU A 67 -12.06 4.44 -9.50
CA LEU A 67 -13.45 4.46 -9.97
C LEU A 67 -14.15 5.77 -9.58
N ALA A 68 -13.94 6.24 -8.35
CA ALA A 68 -14.48 7.51 -7.86
C ALA A 68 -13.99 8.71 -8.69
N LEU A 69 -12.69 8.77 -9.00
CA LEU A 69 -12.06 9.81 -9.80
C LEU A 69 -12.47 9.75 -11.28
N SER A 70 -12.66 8.54 -11.81
CA SER A 70 -13.07 8.32 -13.20
C SER A 70 -14.48 8.84 -13.46
N ASN A 71 -15.41 8.54 -12.55
CA ASN A 71 -16.83 8.91 -12.67
C ASN A 71 -17.14 10.35 -12.22
N ARG A 72 -16.16 11.12 -11.74
CA ARG A 72 -16.35 12.46 -11.13
C ARG A 72 -17.44 12.47 -10.05
N SER A 73 -17.62 11.34 -9.35
CA SER A 73 -18.72 11.22 -8.40
C SER A 73 -18.38 11.87 -7.08
N TYR A 74 -19.18 12.87 -6.69
CA TYR A 74 -19.07 13.56 -5.41
C TYR A 74 -19.25 12.61 -4.22
N ILE A 75 -20.25 11.73 -4.29
CA ILE A 75 -20.56 10.77 -3.22
C ILE A 75 -19.40 9.78 -3.04
N TRP A 76 -18.93 9.17 -4.12
CA TRP A 76 -17.83 8.20 -4.05
C TRP A 76 -16.52 8.84 -3.60
N THR A 77 -16.20 10.05 -4.08
CA THR A 77 -15.00 10.77 -3.65
C THR A 77 -15.06 11.10 -2.15
N ARG A 78 -16.24 11.46 -1.63
CA ARG A 78 -16.45 11.69 -0.18
C ARG A 78 -16.28 10.41 0.64
N ALA A 79 -16.82 9.29 0.18
CA ALA A 79 -16.68 7.99 0.84
C ALA A 79 -15.21 7.55 0.89
N VAL A 80 -14.50 7.65 -0.24
CA VAL A 80 -13.08 7.31 -0.33
C VAL A 80 -12.22 8.22 0.54
N LYS A 81 -12.50 9.53 0.57
CA LYS A 81 -11.82 10.47 1.48
C LYS A 81 -11.99 10.07 2.94
N PHE A 82 -13.17 9.59 3.33
CA PHE A 82 -13.41 9.12 4.69
C PHE A 82 -12.71 7.79 4.98
N LEU A 83 -12.62 6.90 3.99
CA LEU A 83 -11.96 5.60 4.11
C LEU A 83 -10.44 5.69 4.30
N TRP A 84 -9.77 6.57 3.55
CA TRP A 84 -8.30 6.65 3.49
C TRP A 84 -7.61 6.83 4.85
N PRO A 85 -8.03 7.72 5.76
CA PRO A 85 -7.41 7.86 7.07
C PRO A 85 -7.36 6.55 7.86
N PHE A 86 -8.42 5.74 7.82
CA PHE A 86 -8.44 4.45 8.51
C PHE A 86 -7.47 3.45 7.86
N ILE A 87 -7.44 3.41 6.54
CA ILE A 87 -6.51 2.54 5.78
C ILE A 87 -5.06 2.91 6.08
N ILE A 88 -4.73 4.21 6.10
CA ILE A 88 -3.37 4.70 6.40
C ILE A 88 -2.95 4.31 7.82
N VAL A 89 -3.84 4.46 8.81
CA VAL A 89 -3.53 4.06 10.20
C VAL A 89 -3.28 2.56 10.31
N ILE A 90 -4.14 1.73 9.69
CA ILE A 90 -3.97 0.27 9.69
C ILE A 90 -2.66 -0.11 8.98
N ALA A 91 -2.35 0.52 7.83
CA ALA A 91 -1.11 0.29 7.10
C ALA A 91 0.13 0.72 7.87
N ALA A 92 0.06 1.81 8.63
CA ALA A 92 1.15 2.29 9.50
C ALA A 92 1.40 1.31 10.65
N ILE A 93 0.36 0.85 11.34
CA ILE A 93 0.48 -0.17 12.40
C ILE A 93 1.09 -1.45 11.82
N ARG A 94 0.59 -1.92 10.68
CA ARG A 94 1.16 -3.07 9.95
C ARG A 94 2.65 -2.86 9.68
N ALA A 95 3.05 -1.72 9.13
CA ALA A 95 4.44 -1.44 8.82
C ALA A 95 5.34 -1.50 10.07
N ILE A 96 4.91 -0.90 11.19
CA ILE A 96 5.67 -0.91 12.45
C ILE A 96 5.86 -2.35 12.94
N ILE A 97 4.79 -3.15 13.00
CA ILE A 97 4.85 -4.53 13.49
C ILE A 97 5.76 -5.36 12.58
N MET A 98 5.63 -5.23 11.25
CA MET A 98 6.48 -5.95 10.29
C MET A 98 7.96 -5.62 10.48
N ILE A 99 8.31 -4.35 10.66
CA ILE A 99 9.70 -3.92 10.87
C ILE A 99 10.27 -4.55 12.16
N VAL A 100 9.52 -4.52 13.26
CA VAL A 100 9.95 -5.10 14.53
C VAL A 100 10.13 -6.62 14.40
N ARG A 101 9.17 -7.31 13.78
CA ARG A 101 9.25 -8.77 13.57
C ARG A 101 10.41 -9.17 12.67
N LEU A 102 10.69 -8.38 11.63
CA LEU A 102 11.80 -8.61 10.73
C LEU A 102 13.15 -8.50 11.45
N GLN A 103 13.31 -7.51 12.33
CA GLN A 103 14.51 -7.36 13.15
C GLN A 103 14.68 -8.48 14.17
N GLN A 104 13.58 -8.92 14.80
CA GLN A 104 13.59 -10.01 15.79
C GLN A 104 13.98 -11.37 15.19
N ASN A 105 13.63 -11.61 13.92
CA ASN A 105 13.84 -12.92 13.29
C ASN A 105 15.00 -12.95 12.29
N LYS A 106 15.86 -11.92 12.25
CA LYS A 106 17.02 -11.83 11.34
C LYS A 106 17.91 -13.09 11.38
N ASP A 107 18.09 -13.70 12.56
CA ASP A 107 18.97 -14.86 12.73
C ASP A 107 18.34 -16.13 12.13
N LYS A 108 17.01 -16.22 12.14
CA LYS A 108 16.27 -17.31 11.50
C LYS A 108 16.35 -17.19 9.99
N ILE A 109 16.18 -15.99 9.45
CA ILE A 109 16.31 -15.71 8.01
C ILE A 109 17.74 -16.02 7.54
N GLN A 110 18.75 -15.67 8.35
CA GLN A 110 20.14 -16.04 8.05
C GLN A 110 20.31 -17.56 8.01
N TRP A 111 19.74 -18.29 8.97
CA TRP A 111 19.74 -19.75 8.96
C TRP A 111 19.08 -20.32 7.70
N GLU A 112 17.93 -19.78 7.25
CA GLU A 112 17.28 -20.23 6.01
C GLU A 112 18.23 -20.11 4.83
N CYS A 113 18.94 -18.99 4.74
CA CYS A 113 19.92 -18.76 3.67
C CYS A 113 21.14 -19.67 3.74
N ASP A 114 21.67 -19.92 4.93
CA ASP A 114 22.81 -20.81 5.12
C ASP A 114 22.47 -22.29 4.84
N ASN A 115 21.17 -22.64 4.88
CA ASN A 115 20.66 -23.99 4.62
C ASN A 115 19.95 -24.11 3.26
N GLY A 116 20.38 -23.32 2.27
CA GLY A 116 19.91 -23.44 0.88
C GLY A 116 18.48 -22.95 0.64
N GLY A 117 17.99 -22.04 1.49
CA GLY A 117 16.66 -21.44 1.40
C GLY A 117 15.55 -22.28 2.04
N GLN A 118 15.89 -23.30 2.85
CA GLN A 118 14.88 -24.09 3.54
C GLN A 118 14.13 -23.25 4.57
N LEU A 119 12.80 -23.44 4.65
CA LEU A 119 11.97 -22.76 5.64
C LEU A 119 12.45 -23.07 7.06
N TRP A 120 12.66 -22.05 7.88
CA TRP A 120 13.03 -22.23 9.27
C TRP A 120 11.81 -22.68 10.08
N SER A 121 11.94 -23.83 10.72
CA SER A 121 11.03 -24.29 11.76
C SER A 121 11.79 -25.17 12.74
N PRO A 122 11.36 -25.28 14.02
CA PRO A 122 12.00 -26.18 14.97
C PRO A 122 12.07 -27.63 14.46
N ALA A 123 11.08 -28.05 13.67
CA ALA A 123 11.07 -29.34 13.01
C ALA A 123 12.15 -29.45 11.93
N ASN A 124 12.28 -28.46 11.04
CA ASN A 124 13.26 -28.45 9.95
C ASN A 124 14.72 -28.37 10.44
N VAL A 125 14.95 -27.71 11.58
CA VAL A 125 16.26 -27.70 12.24
C VAL A 125 16.66 -29.09 12.74
N ALA A 126 15.69 -29.90 13.18
CA ALA A 126 15.92 -31.27 13.66
C ALA A 126 15.98 -32.30 12.52
N ALA A 127 15.11 -32.15 11.52
CA ALA A 127 15.09 -32.95 10.30
C ALA A 127 14.31 -32.18 9.22
N PRO A 128 14.81 -32.02 7.98
CA PRO A 128 14.07 -31.30 6.94
C PRO A 128 12.71 -31.94 6.64
N VAL A 129 11.61 -31.24 6.94
CA VAL A 129 10.23 -31.72 6.72
C VAL A 129 9.53 -30.98 5.57
N ASP A 130 9.87 -29.70 5.36
CA ASP A 130 9.19 -28.82 4.40
C ASP A 130 10.12 -28.40 3.24
N PRO A 131 9.79 -28.72 1.97
CA PRO A 131 10.63 -28.40 0.82
C PRO A 131 10.49 -26.95 0.33
N GLY A 132 9.74 -26.09 1.03
CA GLY A 132 9.65 -24.68 0.72
C GLY A 132 11.05 -24.07 0.57
N THR A 133 11.34 -23.52 -0.62
CA THR A 133 12.63 -22.89 -0.93
C THR A 133 12.47 -21.38 -1.14
N LEU A 134 13.23 -20.61 -0.36
CA LEU A 134 13.41 -19.19 -0.58
C LEU A 134 14.19 -18.99 -1.90
N PRO A 135 13.76 -18.09 -2.80
CA PRO A 135 14.51 -17.81 -4.02
C PRO A 135 15.93 -17.34 -3.72
N SER A 136 16.93 -17.92 -4.40
CA SER A 136 18.36 -17.68 -4.16
C SER A 136 18.78 -16.21 -4.27
N GLY A 137 18.05 -15.41 -5.06
CA GLY A 137 18.26 -13.97 -5.17
C GLY A 137 18.09 -13.21 -3.85
N PHE A 138 17.25 -13.69 -2.94
CA PHE A 138 17.11 -13.08 -1.61
C PHE A 138 18.36 -13.34 -0.76
N CYS A 139 18.85 -14.58 -0.72
CA CYS A 139 20.05 -14.92 0.04
C CYS A 139 21.34 -14.31 -0.52
N GLY A 140 21.41 -14.06 -1.84
CA GLY A 140 22.55 -13.40 -2.47
C GLY A 140 22.73 -11.92 -2.10
N ALA A 141 21.64 -11.23 -1.73
CA ALA A 141 21.69 -9.81 -1.35
C ALA A 141 22.14 -9.60 0.11
N GLY A 142 22.00 -10.61 0.96
CA GLY A 142 22.30 -10.55 2.40
C GLY A 142 21.20 -9.93 3.25
N VAL A 143 21.00 -10.45 4.46
CA VAL A 143 19.87 -10.10 5.37
C VAL A 143 19.83 -8.61 5.70
N SER A 144 20.98 -7.95 5.84
CA SER A 144 21.05 -6.51 6.16
C SER A 144 20.49 -5.63 5.04
N SER A 145 20.84 -5.91 3.77
CA SER A 145 20.37 -5.14 2.62
C SER A 145 18.88 -5.38 2.37
N LEU A 146 18.43 -6.62 2.55
CA LEU A 146 17.02 -7.01 2.46
C LEU A 146 16.17 -6.29 3.50
N ASN A 147 16.63 -6.25 4.75
CA ASN A 147 15.93 -5.54 5.82
C ASN A 147 15.80 -4.04 5.50
N ALA A 148 16.88 -3.41 5.01
CA ALA A 148 16.84 -2.01 4.60
C ALA A 148 15.86 -1.78 3.44
N ALA A 149 15.91 -2.62 2.40
CA ALA A 149 15.00 -2.54 1.26
C ALA A 149 13.54 -2.71 1.68
N PHE A 150 13.26 -3.65 2.59
CA PHE A 150 11.91 -3.90 3.10
C PHE A 150 11.39 -2.69 3.90
N ILE A 151 12.21 -2.11 4.79
CA ILE A 151 11.85 -0.91 5.55
C ILE A 151 11.56 0.26 4.61
N ILE A 152 12.45 0.53 3.64
CA ILE A 152 12.28 1.61 2.67
C ILE A 152 10.99 1.40 1.87
N SER A 153 10.72 0.17 1.42
CA SER A 153 9.50 -0.15 0.67
C SER A 153 8.22 0.12 1.48
N LEU A 154 8.21 -0.16 2.78
CA LEU A 154 7.08 0.13 3.66
C LEU A 154 6.88 1.63 3.89
N LEU A 155 7.96 2.40 3.99
CA LEU A 155 7.89 3.86 4.13
C LEU A 155 7.39 4.53 2.85
N VAL A 156 7.87 4.06 1.70
CA VAL A 156 7.40 4.52 0.38
C VAL A 156 5.91 4.20 0.20
N ASP A 157 5.47 3.00 0.59
CA ASP A 157 4.05 2.63 0.59
C ASP A 157 3.20 3.62 1.38
N LEU A 158 3.62 3.94 2.61
CA LEU A 158 2.91 4.89 3.46
C LEU A 158 2.88 6.30 2.84
N GLY A 159 4.00 6.75 2.27
CA GLY A 159 4.08 8.00 1.53
C GLY A 159 3.11 8.04 0.35
N PHE A 160 2.99 6.93 -0.39
CA PHE A 160 2.09 6.83 -1.53
C PHE A 160 0.62 6.88 -1.12
N GLN A 161 0.27 6.25 0.01
CA GLN A 161 -1.08 6.29 0.56
C GLN A 161 -1.46 7.69 1.08
N ILE A 162 -0.54 8.38 1.78
CA ILE A 162 -0.74 9.77 2.22
C ILE A 162 -0.94 10.68 1.01
N TYR A 163 -0.14 10.50 -0.04
CA TYR A 163 -0.30 11.29 -1.26
C TYR A 163 -1.61 11.00 -1.98
N MET A 164 -2.05 9.74 -2.00
CA MET A 164 -3.35 9.37 -2.56
C MET A 164 -4.51 10.01 -1.80
N PHE A 165 -4.45 10.04 -0.47
CA PHE A 165 -5.42 10.75 0.35
C PHE A 165 -5.47 12.25 0.02
N PHE A 166 -4.30 12.89 -0.10
CA PHE A 166 -4.21 14.29 -0.51
C PHE A 166 -4.88 14.55 -1.86
N LEU A 167 -4.64 13.70 -2.85
CA LEU A 167 -5.24 13.81 -4.18
C LEU A 167 -6.77 13.66 -4.15
N VAL A 168 -7.30 12.68 -3.40
CA VAL A 168 -8.74 12.47 -3.24
C VAL A 168 -9.39 13.66 -2.52
N TRP A 169 -8.78 14.14 -1.43
CA TRP A 169 -9.26 15.31 -0.70
C TRP A 169 -9.29 16.55 -1.61
N ARG A 170 -8.22 16.77 -2.38
CA ARG A 170 -8.13 17.91 -3.31
C ARG A 170 -9.17 17.83 -4.42
N PHE A 171 -9.40 16.65 -4.97
CA PHE A 171 -10.44 16.42 -5.97
C PHE A 171 -11.85 16.70 -5.41
N GLN A 172 -12.11 16.29 -4.17
CA GLN A 172 -13.37 16.61 -3.49
C GLN A 172 -13.58 18.11 -3.37
N LYS A 173 -12.57 18.87 -2.93
CA LYS A 173 -12.67 20.34 -2.82
C LYS A 173 -12.94 21.02 -4.15
N ARG A 174 -12.39 20.47 -5.24
CA ARG A 174 -12.68 20.96 -6.60
C ARG A 174 -14.14 20.69 -6.99
N LEU A 175 -14.68 19.51 -6.67
CA LEU A 175 -16.09 19.20 -6.94
C LEU A 175 -17.05 20.07 -6.12
N GLU A 176 -16.76 20.31 -4.83
CA GLU A 176 -17.53 21.23 -3.98
C GLU A 176 -17.53 22.65 -4.57
N HIS A 177 -16.38 23.10 -5.09
CA HIS A 177 -16.29 24.42 -5.70
C HIS A 177 -17.13 24.51 -6.99
N TYR A 178 -17.08 23.51 -7.87
CA TYR A 178 -17.92 23.51 -9.09
C TYR A 178 -19.42 23.51 -8.78
N GLN A 179 -19.86 22.77 -7.75
CA GLN A 179 -21.26 22.80 -7.29
C GLN A 179 -21.70 24.16 -6.73
N SER A 180 -20.73 24.99 -6.32
CA SER A 180 -20.99 26.35 -5.81
C SER A 180 -20.92 27.44 -6.89
N MET A 181 -20.48 27.13 -8.11
CA MET A 181 -20.39 28.10 -9.20
C MET A 181 -21.75 28.28 -9.88
N GLN A 182 -22.17 29.52 -10.06
CA GLN A 182 -23.27 29.89 -10.93
C GLN A 182 -22.76 29.94 -12.38
N GLY A 183 -23.50 29.35 -13.33
CA GLY A 183 -23.07 29.28 -14.73
C GLY A 183 -23.02 30.66 -15.41
N PRO A 184 -22.14 30.86 -16.41
CA PRO A 184 -21.90 32.17 -17.03
C PRO A 184 -22.98 32.61 -18.03
N PHE A 185 -23.98 31.78 -18.32
CA PHE A 185 -25.04 32.11 -19.27
C PHE A 185 -26.34 32.46 -18.52
N GLY A 186 -26.62 33.76 -18.44
CA GLY A 186 -27.97 34.32 -18.28
C GLY A 186 -28.72 34.02 -16.97
N GLY A 187 -28.23 34.54 -15.84
CA GLY A 187 -29.08 34.70 -14.64
C GLY A 187 -29.59 33.39 -13.99
N GLY A 188 -28.83 32.30 -14.05
CA GLY A 188 -29.23 31.01 -13.49
C GLY A 188 -29.30 31.00 -11.96
N PHE A 189 -30.51 31.09 -11.40
CA PHE A 189 -30.85 30.88 -9.99
C PHE A 189 -30.65 29.45 -9.47
N TYR A 190 -30.00 28.57 -10.25
CA TYR A 190 -29.80 27.16 -9.92
C TYR A 190 -28.31 26.80 -9.99
N LYS A 191 -27.88 26.00 -9.01
CA LYS A 191 -26.52 25.43 -8.94
C LYS A 191 -26.33 24.44 -10.08
N ALA A 192 -25.21 24.57 -10.80
CA ALA A 192 -24.81 23.62 -11.85
C ALA A 192 -24.35 22.27 -11.26
#